data_AF-A0A7L4P0B8-F1
#
_entry.id   AF-A0A7L4P0B8-F1
#
_cell.length_a   1.000
_cell.length_b   1.000
_cell.length_c   1.000
_cell.angle_alpha   90.00
_cell.angle_beta   90.00
_cell.angle_gamma   90.00
#
_symmetry.space_group_name_H-M   'P 1'
#
loop_
_entity.id
_entity.type
_entity.pdbx_description
1 polymer ?
#
loop_
_entity_poly.entity_id
_entity_poly.type
_entity_poly.pdbx_seq_one_letter_code
_entity_poly.pdbx_strand_id
1 'polypeptide(L)'
;MVADQAASKFNVTWSRTTPIAVSVCDDAYDGYMTLECDHRFGMDVTGDSSNVYAFRFAFSSTINPIERGVMKTLLPSIDDSFEVNSSLGRLCSSITIGLGQILLNGEMVDIFVSNGYLVIKSADNRLFLVLDLETGIVRDVMVTNNSTFSYSSWCYSDQQTEGASELGEKLLNNLPEWLSSIDDICLSKSWALMELGVATAKFLAPLLLPLMTINLIDSVMPGAIEVAERNGRFDRTIFLIPLCISIGENQVHHNGSGIHYMKD
;
A
#
# COMPACT_ATOMS: atom_id res chain seq x y z
N MET A 1 14.12 10.30 -8.24
CA MET A 1 13.16 11.36 -7.91
C MET A 1 12.49 11.15 -6.54
N VAL A 2 11.66 10.12 -6.31
CA VAL A 2 11.07 9.85 -4.97
C VAL A 2 12.16 9.63 -3.91
N ALA A 3 13.16 8.80 -4.24
CA ALA A 3 14.30 8.55 -3.35
C ALA A 3 15.09 9.83 -3.06
N ASP A 4 15.33 10.70 -4.05
CA ASP A 4 16.08 11.95 -3.85
C ASP A 4 15.32 12.96 -2.98
N GLN A 5 14.00 13.05 -3.17
CA GLN A 5 13.14 13.89 -2.34
C GLN A 5 13.09 13.37 -0.89
N ALA A 6 12.91 12.07 -0.70
CA ALA A 6 12.95 11.44 0.62
C ALA A 6 14.32 11.60 1.29
N ALA A 7 15.41 11.46 0.51
CA ALA A 7 16.77 11.63 1.01
C ALA A 7 17.02 13.05 1.52
N SER A 8 16.60 14.05 0.74
CA SER A 8 16.64 15.46 1.13
C SER A 8 15.78 15.73 2.38
N LYS A 9 14.55 15.20 2.42
CA LYS A 9 13.60 15.41 3.53
C LYS A 9 14.09 14.84 4.85
N PHE A 10 14.67 13.63 4.83
CA PHE A 10 15.11 12.92 6.04
C PHE A 10 16.60 13.06 6.30
N ASN A 11 17.33 13.89 5.53
CA ASN A 11 18.77 14.06 5.69
C ASN A 11 19.52 12.71 5.70
N VAL A 12 19.27 11.88 4.69
CA VAL A 12 19.99 10.62 4.48
C VAL A 12 20.72 10.66 3.15
N THR A 13 21.80 9.88 3.05
CA THR A 13 22.46 9.61 1.77
C THR A 13 22.06 8.22 1.30
N TRP A 14 21.84 8.06 0.00
CA TRP A 14 21.51 6.76 -0.57
C TRP A 14 22.29 6.52 -1.86
N SER A 15 22.55 5.25 -2.15
CA SER A 15 23.09 4.80 -3.42
C SER A 15 22.43 3.49 -3.83
N ARG A 16 22.41 3.22 -5.14
CA ARG A 16 21.95 1.92 -5.66
C ARG A 16 23.16 1.03 -5.90
N THR A 17 23.22 -0.11 -5.20
CA THR A 17 24.32 -1.08 -5.28
C THR A 17 23.95 -2.35 -6.03
N THR A 18 22.66 -2.67 -6.18
CA THR A 18 22.19 -3.77 -7.03
C THR A 18 21.03 -3.33 -7.95
N PRO A 19 20.85 -3.97 -9.12
CA PRO A 19 19.65 -3.77 -9.94
C PRO A 19 18.38 -4.16 -9.18
N ILE A 20 17.29 -3.46 -9.43
CA ILE A 20 15.96 -3.87 -8.99
C ILE A 20 15.45 -4.90 -10.01
N ALA A 21 15.14 -6.10 -9.55
CA ALA A 21 14.36 -7.05 -10.34
C ALA A 21 12.89 -6.88 -9.99
N VAL A 22 12.02 -6.82 -10.99
CA VAL A 22 10.56 -6.84 -10.82
C VAL A 22 10.07 -8.08 -11.56
N SER A 23 9.40 -9.00 -10.86
CA SER A 23 8.68 -10.10 -11.50
C SER A 23 7.27 -9.66 -11.87
N VAL A 24 6.76 -10.24 -12.95
CA VAL A 24 5.36 -10.10 -13.39
C VAL A 24 4.88 -11.51 -13.70
N CYS A 25 3.64 -11.81 -13.32
CA CYS A 25 2.99 -13.02 -13.78
C CYS A 25 2.16 -12.67 -15.03
N ASP A 26 2.50 -13.31 -16.14
CA ASP A 26 1.73 -13.29 -17.38
C ASP A 26 1.73 -14.72 -17.95
N ASP A 27 0.67 -15.45 -17.63
CA ASP A 27 0.40 -16.80 -18.14
C ASP A 27 -0.99 -16.88 -18.78
N ALA A 28 -1.31 -18.02 -19.40
CA ALA A 28 -2.55 -18.20 -20.16
C ALA A 28 -3.84 -18.00 -19.33
N TYR A 29 -3.76 -18.08 -18.01
CA TYR A 29 -4.86 -17.97 -17.08
C TYR A 29 -4.75 -16.76 -16.17
N ASP A 30 -3.54 -16.26 -15.91
CA ASP A 30 -3.24 -15.23 -14.93
C ASP A 30 -2.33 -14.11 -15.46
N GLY A 31 -2.79 -12.86 -15.37
CA GLY A 31 -1.99 -11.66 -15.63
C GLY A 31 -2.06 -10.68 -14.47
N TYR A 32 -0.99 -10.55 -13.68
CA TYR A 32 -0.90 -9.55 -12.61
C TYR A 32 0.52 -9.02 -12.42
N MET A 33 0.59 -7.75 -12.02
CA MET A 33 1.84 -7.07 -11.67
C MET A 33 1.80 -6.75 -10.18
N THR A 34 2.65 -7.42 -9.42
CA THR A 34 2.99 -7.09 -8.03
C THR A 34 4.51 -7.01 -8.00
N LEU A 35 5.12 -5.98 -7.41
CA LEU A 35 6.57 -5.86 -7.29
C LEU A 35 7.08 -6.91 -6.29
N GLU A 36 7.21 -8.16 -6.73
CA GLU A 36 8.10 -9.12 -6.05
C GLU A 36 9.54 -8.76 -6.42
N CYS A 37 10.02 -7.70 -5.79
CA CYS A 37 11.35 -7.15 -5.99
C CYS A 37 12.20 -7.35 -4.74
N ASP A 38 13.52 -7.15 -4.88
CA ASP A 38 14.35 -6.92 -3.69
C ASP A 38 13.78 -5.69 -2.96
N HIS A 39 13.23 -5.90 -1.76
CA HIS A 39 12.53 -4.86 -1.00
C HIS A 39 13.45 -3.75 -0.47
N ARG A 40 14.78 -3.93 -0.56
CA ARG A 40 15.72 -2.81 -0.38
C ARG A 40 15.90 -1.99 -1.65
N PHE A 41 15.36 -2.46 -2.77
CA PHE A 41 15.48 -1.88 -4.10
C PHE A 41 16.93 -1.69 -4.53
N GLY A 42 17.79 -2.57 -4.03
CA GLY A 42 19.23 -2.46 -4.16
C GLY A 42 19.79 -1.17 -3.60
N MET A 43 19.12 -0.52 -2.64
CA MET A 43 19.57 0.73 -2.06
C MET A 43 20.33 0.51 -0.76
N ASP A 44 21.50 1.13 -0.67
CA ASP A 44 22.21 1.35 0.58
C ASP A 44 21.94 2.77 1.05
N VAL A 45 21.45 2.90 2.29
CA VAL A 45 21.00 4.17 2.86
C VAL A 45 21.75 4.39 4.17
N THR A 46 22.37 5.57 4.30
CA THR A 46 23.17 5.97 5.45
C THR A 46 22.60 7.24 6.08
N GLY A 47 22.46 7.23 7.41
CA GLY A 47 21.95 8.34 8.20
C GLY A 47 21.52 7.86 9.58
N ASP A 48 20.85 8.72 10.34
CA ASP A 48 20.29 8.36 11.64
C ASP A 48 19.24 7.26 11.51
N SER A 49 19.17 6.35 12.48
CA SER A 49 18.28 5.17 12.41
C SER A 49 16.80 5.51 12.17
N SER A 50 16.28 6.56 12.82
CA SER A 50 14.92 7.08 12.62
C SER A 50 14.71 7.62 11.20
N ASN A 51 15.73 8.27 10.65
CA ASN A 51 15.67 8.89 9.33
C ASN A 51 15.77 7.84 8.23
N VAL A 52 16.60 6.82 8.42
CA VAL A 52 16.70 5.66 7.51
C VAL A 52 15.39 4.87 7.52
N TYR A 53 14.77 4.68 8.69
CA TYR A 53 13.44 4.06 8.80
C TYR A 53 12.40 4.88 8.03
N ALA A 54 12.36 6.19 8.26
CA ALA A 54 11.44 7.11 7.59
C ALA A 54 11.63 7.10 6.06
N PHE A 55 12.88 7.18 5.60
CA PHE A 55 13.22 7.08 4.19
C PHE A 55 12.69 5.78 3.57
N ARG A 56 12.96 4.64 4.22
CA ARG A 56 12.52 3.32 3.73
C ARG A 56 10.99 3.22 3.68
N PHE A 57 10.31 3.73 4.71
CA PHE A 57 8.85 3.76 4.75
C PHE A 57 8.27 4.60 3.61
N ALA A 58 8.75 5.84 3.46
CA ALA A 58 8.27 6.73 2.41
C ALA A 58 8.49 6.10 1.04
N PHE A 59 9.73 5.67 0.75
CA PHE A 59 10.07 5.10 -0.54
C PHE A 59 9.24 3.85 -0.85
N SER A 60 9.25 2.84 0.03
CA SER A 60 8.55 1.58 -0.22
C SER A 60 7.03 1.75 -0.32
N SER A 61 6.43 2.71 0.38
CA SER A 61 5.00 3.00 0.30
C SER A 61 4.57 3.63 -1.02
N THR A 62 5.46 4.34 -1.73
CA THR A 62 5.12 4.96 -3.03
C THR A 62 5.03 3.94 -4.17
N ILE A 63 5.64 2.77 -4.01
CA ILE A 63 5.77 1.77 -5.06
C ILE A 63 4.42 1.24 -5.49
N ASN A 64 3.59 0.82 -4.55
CA ASN A 64 2.33 0.18 -4.88
C ASN A 64 1.35 1.12 -5.66
N PRO A 65 1.23 2.42 -5.32
CA PRO A 65 0.55 3.39 -6.19
C PRO A 65 1.18 3.58 -7.59
N ILE A 66 2.51 3.49 -7.72
CA ILE A 66 3.19 3.54 -9.03
C ILE A 66 2.84 2.31 -9.87
N GLU A 67 2.76 1.12 -9.25
CA GLU A 67 2.29 -0.11 -9.93
C GLU A 67 0.93 0.10 -10.56
N ARG A 68 -0.02 0.68 -9.82
CA ARG A 68 -1.33 1.01 -10.38
C ARG A 68 -1.20 1.87 -11.62
N GLY A 69 -0.36 2.91 -11.57
CA GLY A 69 -0.10 3.80 -12.70
C GLY A 69 0.38 3.03 -13.93
N VAL A 70 1.34 2.13 -13.75
CA VAL A 70 1.87 1.27 -14.82
C VAL A 70 0.79 0.29 -15.32
N MET A 71 0.10 -0.41 -14.43
CA MET A 71 -0.96 -1.36 -14.77
C MET A 71 -2.09 -0.70 -15.56
N LYS A 72 -2.54 0.49 -15.15
CA LYS A 72 -3.58 1.24 -15.84
C LYS A 72 -3.16 1.69 -17.24
N THR A 73 -1.89 2.02 -17.43
CA THR A 73 -1.35 2.33 -18.76
C THR A 73 -1.26 1.09 -19.65
N LEU A 74 -0.87 -0.06 -19.09
CA LEU A 74 -0.78 -1.33 -19.83
C LEU A 74 -2.15 -1.93 -20.14
N LEU A 75 -3.12 -1.76 -19.24
CA LEU A 75 -4.45 -2.37 -19.28
C LEU A 75 -5.57 -1.33 -19.16
N PRO A 76 -5.67 -0.36 -20.09
CA PRO A 76 -6.60 0.77 -20.00
C PRO A 76 -8.09 0.37 -20.10
N SER A 77 -8.37 -0.87 -20.54
CA SER A 77 -9.74 -1.41 -20.64
C SER A 77 -10.28 -1.95 -19.31
N ILE A 78 -9.43 -2.11 -18.28
CA ILE A 78 -9.87 -2.53 -16.96
C ILE A 78 -10.49 -1.33 -16.25
N ASP A 79 -11.79 -1.43 -15.98
CA ASP A 79 -12.48 -0.45 -15.15
C ASP A 79 -12.06 -0.66 -13.69
N ASP A 80 -11.17 0.22 -13.24
CA ASP A 80 -10.69 0.31 -11.87
C ASP A 80 -11.34 1.45 -11.09
N SER A 81 -12.45 2.02 -11.59
CA SER A 81 -13.12 3.13 -10.93
C SER A 81 -13.58 2.77 -9.52
N PHE A 82 -13.61 3.77 -8.64
CA PHE A 82 -13.92 3.59 -7.22
C PHE A 82 -15.26 2.87 -6.96
N GLU A 83 -16.27 3.10 -7.81
CA GLU A 83 -17.60 2.52 -7.66
C GLU A 83 -17.73 1.08 -8.16
N VAL A 84 -16.73 0.57 -8.90
CA VAL A 84 -16.75 -0.79 -9.43
C VAL A 84 -16.36 -1.78 -8.33
N ASN A 85 -17.36 -2.53 -7.86
CA ASN A 85 -17.16 -3.59 -6.87
C ASN A 85 -16.82 -4.94 -7.52
N SER A 86 -16.11 -4.93 -8.66
CA SER A 86 -15.61 -6.16 -9.26
C SER A 86 -14.33 -6.57 -8.53
N SER A 87 -14.20 -7.84 -8.13
CA SER A 87 -12.97 -8.36 -7.54
C SER A 87 -11.76 -8.08 -8.45
N LEU A 88 -11.99 -8.09 -9.76
CA LEU A 88 -10.99 -7.77 -10.76
C LEU A 88 -10.48 -6.32 -10.68
N GLY A 89 -11.39 -5.32 -10.66
CA GLY A 89 -11.01 -3.91 -10.58
C GLY A 89 -10.18 -3.61 -9.33
N ARG A 90 -10.50 -4.27 -8.21
CA ARG A 90 -9.76 -4.15 -6.94
C ARG A 90 -8.36 -4.76 -7.03
N LEU A 91 -8.24 -5.95 -7.63
CA LEU A 91 -6.95 -6.64 -7.80
C LEU A 91 -6.04 -5.91 -8.80
N CYS A 92 -6.60 -5.29 -9.84
CA CYS A 92 -5.85 -4.53 -10.83
C CYS A 92 -5.52 -3.09 -10.39
N SER A 93 -6.05 -2.65 -9.25
CA SER A 93 -5.82 -1.30 -8.71
C SER A 93 -4.53 -1.15 -7.91
N SER A 94 -3.75 -2.23 -7.72
CA SER A 94 -2.67 -2.37 -6.72
C SER A 94 -3.18 -2.64 -5.29
N ILE A 95 -2.36 -3.23 -4.43
CA ILE A 95 -2.79 -3.74 -3.12
C ILE A 95 -3.20 -2.62 -2.17
N THR A 96 -2.42 -1.54 -2.09
CA THR A 96 -2.69 -0.36 -1.27
C THR A 96 -3.99 0.32 -1.67
N ILE A 97 -4.27 0.42 -2.97
CA ILE A 97 -5.50 1.03 -3.49
C ILE A 97 -6.69 0.10 -3.29
N GLY A 98 -6.54 -1.20 -3.54
CA GLY A 98 -7.58 -2.20 -3.29
C GLY A 98 -8.00 -2.26 -1.81
N LEU A 99 -7.03 -2.17 -0.89
CA LEU A 99 -7.29 -2.00 0.55
C LEU A 99 -7.99 -0.66 0.86
N GLY A 100 -7.59 0.43 0.22
CA GLY A 100 -8.29 1.71 0.29
C GLY A 100 -9.75 1.62 -0.17
N GLN A 101 -10.03 0.88 -1.24
CA GLN A 101 -11.39 0.62 -1.73
C GLN A 101 -12.21 -0.21 -0.74
N ILE A 102 -11.61 -1.23 -0.09
CA ILE A 102 -12.26 -1.98 1.02
C ILE A 102 -12.71 -0.99 2.10
N LEU A 103 -11.78 -0.20 2.61
CA LEU A 103 -12.03 0.73 3.72
C LEU A 103 -13.09 1.78 3.38
N LEU A 104 -13.01 2.39 2.20
CA LEU A 104 -13.95 3.42 1.78
C LEU A 104 -15.33 2.86 1.39
N ASN A 105 -15.45 1.57 1.08
CA ASN A 105 -16.74 0.92 0.89
C ASN A 105 -17.42 0.50 2.20
N GLY A 106 -16.82 0.81 3.36
CA GLY A 106 -17.33 0.44 4.68
C GLY A 106 -17.11 -1.03 5.03
N GLU A 107 -16.26 -1.71 4.25
CA GLU A 107 -15.82 -3.06 4.54
C GLU A 107 -14.64 -3.04 5.53
N MET A 108 -14.47 -4.12 6.28
CA MET A 108 -13.39 -4.25 7.26
C MET A 108 -12.16 -4.92 6.66
N VAL A 109 -10.99 -4.45 7.07
CA VAL A 109 -9.69 -5.09 6.86
C VAL A 109 -9.21 -5.67 8.19
N ASP A 110 -8.46 -6.77 8.13
CA ASP A 110 -7.80 -7.29 9.31
C ASP A 110 -6.47 -6.56 9.51
N ILE A 111 -6.24 -6.04 10.72
CA ILE A 111 -4.99 -5.37 11.11
C ILE A 111 -4.44 -6.06 12.34
N PHE A 112 -3.21 -6.57 12.25
CA PHE A 112 -2.57 -7.25 13.37
C PHE A 112 -1.05 -7.16 13.28
N VAL A 113 -0.39 -7.29 14.43
CA VAL A 113 1.06 -7.41 14.52
C VAL A 113 1.44 -8.86 14.73
N SER A 114 2.35 -9.39 13.92
CA SER A 114 2.87 -10.74 14.04
C SER A 114 4.34 -10.79 13.64
N ASN A 115 5.19 -11.41 14.47
CA ASN A 115 6.62 -11.62 14.21
C ASN A 115 7.41 -10.37 13.81
N GLY A 116 7.09 -9.20 14.40
CA GLY A 116 7.74 -7.93 14.08
C GLY A 116 7.20 -7.22 12.84
N TYR A 117 6.14 -7.75 12.23
CA TYR A 117 5.46 -7.13 11.10
C TYR A 117 4.07 -6.65 11.50
N LEU A 118 3.70 -5.45 11.04
CA LEU A 118 2.31 -5.02 11.00
C LEU A 118 1.72 -5.48 9.67
N VAL A 119 0.60 -6.18 9.72
CA VAL A 119 -0.11 -6.67 8.53
C VAL A 119 -1.48 -6.02 8.48
N ILE A 120 -1.82 -5.45 7.34
CA ILE A 120 -3.20 -5.11 6.94
C ILE A 120 -3.58 -6.00 5.77
N LYS A 121 -4.73 -6.67 5.84
CA LYS A 121 -5.17 -7.58 4.79
C LYS A 121 -6.67 -7.56 4.53
N SER A 122 -7.05 -7.97 3.33
CA SER A 122 -8.44 -8.23 2.97
C SER A 122 -9.00 -9.46 3.68
N ALA A 123 -10.32 -9.49 3.92
CA ALA A 123 -11.00 -10.60 4.59
C ALA A 123 -10.88 -11.93 3.81
N ASP A 124 -10.79 -11.86 2.48
CA ASP A 124 -10.59 -13.01 1.60
C ASP A 124 -9.13 -13.48 1.49
N ASN A 125 -8.21 -12.87 2.25
CA ASN A 125 -6.78 -13.21 2.26
C ASN A 125 -6.13 -13.14 0.89
N ARG A 126 -6.46 -12.12 0.09
CA ARG A 126 -5.88 -11.89 -1.23
C ARG A 126 -4.95 -10.71 -1.30
N LEU A 127 -5.25 -9.64 -0.55
CA LEU A 127 -4.48 -8.41 -0.52
C LEU A 127 -3.81 -8.31 0.84
N PHE A 128 -2.48 -8.18 0.86
CA PHE A 128 -1.72 -7.98 2.09
C PHE A 128 -0.75 -6.83 1.91
N LEU A 129 -0.78 -5.87 2.81
CA LEU A 129 0.25 -4.86 2.95
C LEU A 129 0.93 -5.08 4.31
N VAL A 130 2.25 -5.21 4.29
CA VAL A 130 3.07 -5.69 5.39
C VAL A 130 4.16 -4.66 5.66
N LEU A 131 4.11 -4.04 6.83
CA LEU A 131 5.16 -3.14 7.31
C LEU A 131 6.10 -3.91 8.23
N ASP A 132 7.38 -3.97 7.87
CA ASP A 132 8.47 -4.38 8.74
C ASP A 132 8.74 -3.29 9.79
N LEU A 133 8.38 -3.56 11.05
CA LEU A 133 8.49 -2.60 12.14
C LEU A 133 9.93 -2.34 12.61
N GLU A 134 10.89 -3.15 12.14
CA GLU A 134 12.31 -2.93 12.44
C GLU A 134 12.97 -2.09 11.36
N THR A 135 12.70 -2.40 10.09
CA THR A 135 13.39 -1.75 8.96
C THR A 135 12.65 -0.58 8.34
N GLY A 136 11.34 -0.46 8.60
CA GLY A 136 10.45 0.55 8.02
C GLY A 136 10.01 0.22 6.59
N ILE A 137 10.35 -0.95 6.07
CA ILE A 137 10.01 -1.34 4.70
C ILE A 137 8.55 -1.82 4.65
N VAL A 138 7.77 -1.22 3.78
CA VAL A 138 6.42 -1.66 3.41
C VAL A 138 6.52 -2.61 2.22
N ARG A 139 5.80 -3.72 2.29
CA ARG A 139 5.75 -4.76 1.26
C ARG A 139 4.30 -5.04 0.93
N ASP A 140 4.02 -5.29 -0.32
CA ASP A 140 2.74 -5.79 -0.73
C ASP A 140 2.88 -7.28 -1.10
N VAL A 141 1.82 -8.06 -0.86
CA VAL A 141 1.74 -9.47 -1.23
C VAL A 141 0.33 -9.72 -1.75
N MET A 142 0.24 -10.22 -2.97
CA MET A 142 -1.02 -10.73 -3.53
C MET A 142 -1.03 -12.24 -3.43
N VAL A 143 -2.13 -12.80 -2.92
CA VAL A 143 -2.36 -14.24 -2.95
C VAL A 143 -3.49 -14.52 -3.91
N THR A 144 -3.18 -15.28 -4.96
CA THR A 144 -4.11 -15.66 -6.02
C THR A 144 -4.47 -17.14 -5.86
N ASN A 145 -5.66 -17.41 -5.34
CA ASN A 145 -6.16 -18.78 -5.19
C ASN A 145 -7.06 -19.09 -6.38
N ASN A 146 -6.58 -19.84 -7.37
CA ASN A 146 -7.38 -20.34 -8.52
C ASN A 146 -8.12 -19.26 -9.35
N SER A 147 -7.75 -17.99 -9.22
CA SER A 147 -8.49 -16.92 -9.88
C SER A 147 -7.92 -16.69 -11.25
N THR A 148 -8.62 -17.21 -12.27
CA THR A 148 -8.45 -16.94 -13.68
C THR A 148 -8.41 -15.41 -13.92
N PHE A 149 -7.24 -14.78 -13.85
CA PHE A 149 -7.05 -13.43 -14.36
C PHE A 149 -6.89 -13.53 -15.88
N SER A 150 -8.00 -13.68 -16.59
CA SER A 150 -8.04 -13.72 -18.06
C SER A 150 -7.74 -12.36 -18.69
N TYR A 151 -6.57 -11.79 -18.39
CA TYR A 151 -6.02 -10.55 -18.96
C TYR A 151 -4.58 -10.72 -19.43
N SER A 152 -4.15 -11.97 -19.66
CA SER A 152 -2.96 -12.22 -20.48
C SER A 152 -3.12 -11.45 -21.78
N SER A 153 -2.27 -10.45 -21.97
CA SER A 153 -2.16 -9.76 -23.24
C SER A 153 -1.38 -10.66 -24.17
N TRP A 154 -2.05 -11.70 -24.68
CA TRP A 154 -1.57 -12.50 -25.80
C TRP A 154 -1.10 -11.56 -26.90
N CYS A 155 0.21 -11.35 -26.98
CA CYS A 155 0.90 -10.72 -28.11
C CYS A 155 0.38 -9.32 -28.51
N TYR A 156 -0.01 -8.44 -27.57
CA TYR A 156 -0.27 -7.03 -27.87
C TYR A 156 1.01 -6.18 -27.71
N SER A 157 2.02 -6.48 -28.52
CA SER A 157 3.37 -5.91 -28.35
C SER A 157 3.41 -4.39 -28.54
N ASP A 158 2.72 -3.84 -29.53
CA ASP A 158 3.08 -2.48 -29.97
C ASP A 158 2.42 -1.42 -29.09
N GLN A 159 1.09 -1.42 -28.96
CA GLN A 159 0.38 -0.37 -28.21
C GLN A 159 0.70 -0.38 -26.70
N GLN A 160 0.85 -1.55 -26.08
CA GLN A 160 1.18 -1.63 -24.65
C GLN A 160 2.64 -1.23 -24.40
N THR A 161 3.57 -1.64 -25.27
CA THR A 161 4.99 -1.24 -25.16
C THR A 161 5.17 0.25 -25.40
N GLU A 162 4.51 0.81 -26.42
CA GLU A 162 4.52 2.25 -26.67
C GLU A 162 3.92 3.03 -25.50
N GLY A 163 2.76 2.59 -24.98
CA GLY A 163 2.13 3.21 -23.81
C GLY A 163 3.03 3.18 -22.56
N ALA A 164 3.68 2.05 -22.30
CA ALA A 164 4.63 1.93 -21.20
C ALA A 164 5.88 2.82 -21.39
N SER A 165 6.42 2.87 -22.61
CA SER A 165 7.56 3.72 -22.95
C SER A 165 7.22 5.21 -22.77
N GLU A 166 6.06 5.64 -23.28
CA GLU A 166 5.56 7.00 -23.11
C GLU A 166 5.33 7.36 -21.64
N LEU A 167 4.77 6.44 -20.85
CA LEU A 167 4.62 6.65 -19.41
C LEU A 167 5.99 6.81 -18.75
N GLY A 168 6.95 5.94 -19.08
CA GLY A 168 8.32 6.03 -18.57
C GLY A 168 8.96 7.39 -18.87
N GLU A 169 8.85 7.86 -20.12
CA GLU A 169 9.34 9.18 -20.52
C GLU A 169 8.64 10.33 -19.78
N LYS A 170 7.31 10.24 -19.60
CA LYS A 170 6.55 11.22 -18.81
C LYS A 170 7.05 11.25 -17.36
N LEU A 171 7.18 10.10 -16.71
CA LEU A 171 7.66 10.00 -15.34
C LEU A 171 9.09 10.56 -15.16
N LEU A 172 9.95 10.46 -16.18
CA LEU A 172 11.30 11.00 -16.15
C LEU A 172 11.37 12.51 -16.41
N ASN A 173 10.49 13.04 -17.28
CA ASN A 173 10.59 14.41 -17.77
C ASN A 173 9.58 15.39 -17.13
N ASN A 174 8.39 14.93 -16.78
CA ASN A 174 7.34 15.75 -16.19
C ASN A 174 6.47 14.93 -15.24
N LEU A 175 6.67 15.14 -13.94
CA LEU A 175 5.99 14.35 -12.95
C LEU A 175 4.47 14.57 -12.98
N PRO A 176 3.65 13.52 -13.14
CA PRO A 176 2.21 13.66 -13.07
C PRO A 176 1.74 14.15 -11.69
N GLU A 177 0.65 14.92 -11.66
CA GLU A 177 0.08 15.48 -10.42
C GLU A 177 -0.27 14.39 -9.37
N TRP A 178 -0.83 13.26 -9.83
CA TRP A 178 -1.15 12.13 -8.96
C TRP A 178 0.10 11.55 -8.29
N LEU A 179 1.25 11.53 -8.98
CA LEU A 179 2.50 11.04 -8.41
C LEU A 179 3.14 12.03 -7.43
N SER A 180 3.05 13.35 -7.70
CA SER A 180 3.47 14.34 -6.70
C SER A 180 2.64 14.27 -5.42
N SER A 181 1.33 14.01 -5.54
CA SER A 181 0.45 13.87 -4.39
C SER A 181 0.76 12.59 -3.58
N ILE A 182 1.07 11.47 -4.25
CA ILE A 182 1.55 10.25 -3.59
C ILE A 182 2.84 10.51 -2.82
N ASP A 183 3.81 11.18 -3.44
CA ASP A 183 5.09 11.51 -2.80
C ASP A 183 4.85 12.32 -1.51
N ASP A 184 4.03 13.37 -1.57
CA ASP A 184 3.68 14.18 -0.41
C ASP A 184 2.96 13.38 0.70
N ILE A 185 2.04 12.48 0.34
CA ILE A 185 1.36 11.60 1.30
C ILE A 185 2.37 10.66 1.98
N CYS A 186 3.20 9.97 1.21
CA CYS A 186 4.17 9.02 1.76
C CYS A 186 5.23 9.72 2.63
N LEU A 187 5.72 10.89 2.21
CA LEU A 187 6.66 11.71 2.99
C LEU A 187 6.03 12.22 4.29
N SER A 188 4.77 12.69 4.25
CA SER A 188 4.09 13.21 5.44
C SER A 188 3.78 12.12 6.48
N LYS A 189 3.34 10.93 6.06
CA LYS A 189 3.11 9.80 6.96
C LYS A 189 4.41 9.25 7.54
N SER A 190 5.46 9.22 6.72
CA SER A 190 6.80 8.85 7.16
C SER A 190 7.35 9.80 8.23
N TRP A 191 7.20 11.11 8.02
CA TRP A 191 7.56 12.12 9.01
C TRP A 191 6.83 11.91 10.34
N ALA A 192 5.53 11.62 10.30
CA ALA A 192 4.74 11.33 11.51
C ALA A 192 5.26 10.09 12.26
N LEU A 193 5.75 9.05 11.55
CA LEU A 193 6.40 7.90 12.18
C LEU A 193 7.75 8.26 12.80
N MET A 194 8.51 9.16 12.16
CA MET A 194 9.83 9.59 12.61
C MET A 194 9.78 10.40 13.91
N GLU A 195 8.94 11.44 13.97
CA GLU A 195 8.83 12.38 15.11
C GLU A 195 8.49 11.70 16.44
N LEU A 196 7.81 10.55 16.36
CA LEU A 196 7.39 9.82 17.54
C LEU A 196 8.49 8.86 18.05
N GLY A 197 9.42 8.48 17.17
CA GLY A 197 10.46 7.49 17.42
C GLY A 197 10.03 6.05 17.09
N VAL A 198 11.00 5.18 16.81
CA VAL A 198 10.76 3.81 16.33
C VAL A 198 9.94 2.96 17.32
N ALA A 199 10.04 3.22 18.62
CA ALA A 199 9.32 2.45 19.64
C ALA A 199 7.82 2.76 19.70
N THR A 200 7.43 4.03 19.52
CA THR A 200 6.03 4.49 19.50
C THR A 200 5.41 4.35 18.11
N ALA A 201 6.22 4.37 17.04
CA ALA A 201 5.79 4.05 15.69
C ALA A 201 5.06 2.69 15.62
N LYS A 202 5.47 1.70 16.44
CA LYS A 202 4.80 0.39 16.54
C LYS A 202 3.36 0.47 17.05
N PHE A 203 3.04 1.44 17.90
CA PHE A 203 1.69 1.62 18.46
C PHE A 203 0.75 2.36 17.51
N LEU A 204 1.30 3.28 16.70
CA LEU A 204 0.50 4.11 15.80
C LEU A 204 0.52 3.66 14.34
N ALA A 205 1.45 2.80 13.94
CA ALA A 205 1.46 2.20 12.62
C ALA A 205 0.13 1.52 12.24
N PRO A 206 -0.58 0.81 13.16
CA PRO A 206 -1.92 0.30 12.87
C PRO A 206 -2.91 1.39 12.46
N LEU A 207 -2.78 2.62 12.96
CA LEU A 207 -3.61 3.77 12.58
C LEU A 207 -3.14 4.47 11.30
N LEU A 208 -1.83 4.62 11.15
CA LEU A 208 -1.24 5.35 10.04
C LEU A 208 -1.34 4.59 8.72
N LEU A 209 -1.21 3.27 8.73
CA LEU A 209 -1.20 2.46 7.52
C LEU A 209 -2.57 2.43 6.79
N PRO A 210 -3.71 2.24 7.47
CA PRO A 210 -5.04 2.38 6.85
C PRO A 210 -5.31 3.80 6.38
N LEU A 211 -4.92 4.81 7.17
CA LEU A 211 -5.10 6.22 6.78
C LEU A 211 -4.27 6.56 5.53
N MET A 212 -3.08 5.98 5.41
CA MET A 212 -2.27 6.10 4.21
C MET A 212 -2.99 5.46 3.01
N THR A 213 -3.54 4.25 3.15
CA THR A 213 -4.28 3.61 2.05
C THR A 213 -5.49 4.43 1.59
N ILE A 214 -6.21 5.07 2.52
CA ILE A 214 -7.35 5.96 2.22
C ILE A 214 -6.91 7.23 1.49
N ASN A 215 -5.82 7.86 1.94
CA ASN A 215 -5.32 9.07 1.29
C ASN A 215 -4.75 8.77 -0.10
N LEU A 216 -4.10 7.62 -0.28
CA LEU A 216 -3.53 7.20 -1.56
C LEU A 216 -4.61 6.89 -2.58
N ILE A 217 -5.71 6.23 -2.20
CA ILE A 217 -6.83 6.04 -3.13
C ILE A 217 -7.45 7.37 -3.57
N ASP A 218 -7.64 8.32 -2.65
CA ASP A 218 -8.20 9.63 -3.01
C ASP A 218 -7.24 10.44 -3.92
N SER A 219 -5.93 10.27 -3.75
CA SER A 219 -4.92 10.88 -4.64
C SER A 219 -5.01 10.35 -6.08
N VAL A 220 -5.20 9.03 -6.25
CA VAL A 220 -5.26 8.40 -7.57
C VAL A 220 -6.68 8.34 -8.17
N MET A 221 -7.70 8.59 -7.34
CA MET A 221 -9.12 8.71 -7.67
C MET A 221 -9.72 9.90 -6.89
N PRO A 222 -9.49 11.14 -7.34
CA PRO A 222 -9.96 12.33 -6.64
C PRO A 222 -11.45 12.32 -6.34
N GLY A 223 -11.81 12.51 -5.07
CA GLY A 223 -13.20 12.54 -4.60
C GLY A 223 -13.73 11.17 -4.14
N ALA A 224 -12.91 10.12 -4.12
CA ALA A 224 -13.29 8.82 -3.59
C ALA A 224 -13.79 8.91 -2.13
N ILE A 225 -13.13 9.71 -1.30
CA ILE A 225 -13.57 9.93 0.10
C ILE A 225 -14.93 10.60 0.13
N GLU A 226 -15.13 11.67 -0.65
CA GLU A 226 -16.40 12.42 -0.68
C GLU A 226 -17.57 11.56 -1.17
N VAL A 227 -17.33 10.72 -2.17
CA VAL A 227 -18.32 9.76 -2.70
C VAL A 227 -18.66 8.72 -1.64
N ALA A 228 -17.66 8.18 -0.94
CA ALA A 228 -17.87 7.21 0.13
C ALA A 228 -18.71 7.78 1.29
N GLU A 229 -18.44 9.02 1.69
CA GLU A 229 -19.18 9.72 2.75
C GLU A 229 -20.61 10.05 2.32
N ARG A 230 -20.78 10.57 1.10
CA ARG A 230 -22.11 10.88 0.54
C ARG A 230 -23.01 9.64 0.48
N ASN A 231 -22.42 8.48 0.22
CA ASN A 231 -23.11 7.20 0.15
C ASN A 231 -23.26 6.53 1.53
N GLY A 232 -22.80 7.14 2.61
CA GLY A 232 -22.88 6.61 3.98
C GLY A 232 -22.05 5.35 4.21
N ARG A 233 -21.04 5.09 3.36
CA ARG A 233 -20.15 3.91 3.46
C ARG A 233 -18.93 4.17 4.34
N PHE A 234 -18.52 5.42 4.44
CA PHE A 234 -17.37 5.85 5.22
C PHE A 234 -17.72 7.11 6.02
N ASP A 235 -17.12 7.24 7.20
CA ASP A 235 -17.21 8.46 8.00
C ASP A 235 -15.84 8.79 8.57
N ARG A 236 -15.22 9.87 8.07
CA ARG A 236 -13.89 10.31 8.52
C ARG A 236 -13.82 10.63 10.01
N THR A 237 -14.94 10.96 10.64
CA THR A 237 -15.02 11.31 12.07
C THR A 237 -15.07 10.07 12.96
N ILE A 238 -15.67 8.99 12.47
CA ILE A 238 -15.82 7.74 13.22
C ILE A 238 -14.64 6.80 12.96
N PHE A 239 -14.04 6.81 11.77
CA PHE A 239 -13.00 5.85 11.37
C PHE A 239 -11.78 5.82 12.32
N LEU A 240 -11.51 6.91 13.05
CA LEU A 240 -10.44 7.00 14.04
C LEU A 240 -10.76 6.25 15.36
N ILE A 241 -12.03 5.92 15.62
CA ILE A 241 -12.52 5.40 16.91
C ILE A 241 -12.39 3.85 17.01
N PRO A 242 -12.82 3.03 16.03
CA PRO A 242 -12.70 1.57 16.09
C PRO A 242 -11.26 1.07 16.14
N LEU A 243 -10.33 1.82 15.54
CA LEU A 243 -8.93 1.42 15.45
C LEU A 243 -8.19 1.50 16.79
N CYS A 244 -8.62 2.40 17.69
CA CYS A 244 -8.11 2.45 19.07
C CYS A 244 -8.58 1.26 19.92
N ILE A 245 -9.71 0.63 19.60
CA ILE A 245 -10.31 -0.45 20.40
C ILE A 245 -9.68 -1.81 20.05
N SER A 246 -9.45 -2.11 18.77
CA SER A 246 -8.86 -3.38 18.32
C SER A 246 -7.41 -3.58 18.79
N ILE A 247 -6.64 -2.50 18.97
CA ILE A 247 -5.27 -2.55 19.51
C ILE A 247 -5.28 -2.92 21.01
N GLY A 248 -6.37 -2.64 21.74
CA GLY A 248 -6.51 -2.93 23.16
C GLY A 248 -6.80 -4.40 23.48
N GLU A 249 -7.51 -5.12 22.60
CA GLU A 249 -7.93 -6.50 22.87
C GLU A 249 -6.82 -7.54 22.61
N ASN A 250 -5.92 -7.29 21.67
CA ASN A 250 -4.83 -8.22 21.33
C ASN A 250 -3.62 -8.19 22.29
N GLN A 251 -3.64 -7.33 23.32
CA GLN A 251 -2.59 -7.29 24.37
C GLN A 251 -2.93 -8.12 25.61
N VAL A 252 -4.10 -8.76 25.68
CA VAL A 252 -4.57 -9.49 26.88
C VAL A 252 -4.85 -10.96 26.59
N HIS A 253 -3.94 -11.70 25.96
CA HIS A 253 -4.01 -13.17 25.98
C HIS A 253 -2.63 -13.83 26.08
N HIS A 254 -1.93 -13.56 27.18
CA HIS A 254 -1.02 -14.52 27.80
C HIS A 254 -1.07 -14.37 29.33
N ASN A 255 -2.04 -15.02 29.96
CA ASN A 255 -1.88 -15.79 31.19
C ASN A 255 -3.23 -16.36 31.63
N GLY A 256 -3.26 -17.67 31.87
CA GLY A 256 -4.47 -18.39 32.22
C GLY A 256 -5.02 -18.03 33.60
N SER A 257 -6.35 -18.08 33.72
CA SER A 257 -7.08 -18.72 34.81
C SER A 257 -8.57 -18.49 34.56
N GLY A 258 -9.35 -19.57 34.57
CA GLY A 258 -10.78 -19.52 34.28
C GLY A 258 -11.58 -18.83 35.37
N ILE A 259 -12.81 -18.43 35.02
CA ILE A 259 -13.98 -18.37 35.92
C ILE A 259 -15.24 -18.54 35.03
N HIS A 260 -16.01 -19.58 35.34
CA HIS A 260 -17.42 -19.77 34.95
C HIS A 260 -18.30 -18.64 35.49
N TYR A 261 -19.41 -18.28 34.83
CA TYR A 261 -20.80 -18.20 35.35
C TYR A 261 -21.72 -17.87 34.15
N MET A 262 -22.51 -18.83 33.67
CA MET A 262 -23.90 -19.15 34.02
C MET A 262 -24.97 -18.19 33.47
N LYS A 263 -25.94 -18.82 32.80
CA LYS A 263 -27.26 -18.34 32.40
C LYS A 263 -27.98 -17.64 33.56
N ASP A 264 -28.76 -16.63 33.21
CA ASP A 264 -30.23 -16.66 33.32
C ASP A 264 -30.85 -15.92 32.13
#